data_AF-A0A2N2SXH3-F1
#
_entry.id   AF-A0A2N2SXH3-F1
#
_cell.length_a   1.000
_cell.length_b   1.000
_cell.length_c   1.000
_cell.angle_alpha   90.00
_cell.angle_beta   90.00
_cell.angle_gamma   90.00
#
_symmetry.space_group_name_H-M   'P 1'
#
loop_
_entity.id
_entity.type
_entity.pdbx_description
1 polymer ?
#
loop_
_entity_poly.entity_id
_entity_poly.type
_entity_poly.pdbx_seq_one_letter_code
_entity_poly.pdbx_strand_id
1 'polypeptide(L)'
;MALIRSILHMAWMVITVIPWTLAVLLVSVVVSRSAAWWTAVNWFRVVMWGTRVILGVQFKVLGYDHLPLGKSSAAVLLSKHQSALETLLLPTLMPHPLAFVFKRELLKVPFFGWSMARLDMIHIDRESRTEAMKHV
;
A
#
# COMPACT_ATOMS: atom_id res chain seq x y z
N MET A 1 -23.16 11.35 -12.06
CA MET A 1 -22.39 10.20 -12.58
C MET A 1 -21.11 9.90 -11.80
N ALA A 2 -20.29 10.90 -11.43
CA ALA A 2 -19.06 10.67 -10.65
C ALA A 2 -19.31 9.94 -9.32
N LEU A 3 -20.34 10.32 -8.56
CA LEU A 3 -20.70 9.68 -7.30
C LEU A 3 -20.96 8.16 -7.46
N ILE A 4 -21.69 7.75 -8.49
CA ILE A 4 -21.98 6.33 -8.75
C ILE A 4 -20.67 5.57 -9.01
N ARG A 5 -19.79 6.12 -9.85
CA ARG A 5 -18.48 5.51 -10.14
C ARG A 5 -17.62 5.39 -8.87
N SER A 6 -17.63 6.42 -8.02
CA SER A 6 -16.92 6.42 -6.73
C SER A 6 -17.48 5.37 -5.77
N ILE A 7 -18.81 5.23 -5.67
CA ILE A 7 -19.45 4.21 -4.83
C ILE A 7 -19.12 2.81 -5.35
N LEU A 8 -19.22 2.58 -6.67
CA LEU A 8 -18.88 1.30 -7.27
C LEU A 8 -17.40 0.94 -7.04
N HIS A 9 -16.49 1.91 -7.18
CA HIS A 9 -15.08 1.70 -6.90
C HIS A 9 -14.81 1.42 -5.41
N MET A 10 -15.52 2.10 -4.51
CA MET A 10 -15.43 1.83 -3.07
C MET A 10 -15.90 0.41 -2.76
N ALA A 11 -17.04 0.00 -3.30
CA ALA A 11 -17.55 -1.36 -3.16
C ALA A 11 -16.55 -2.39 -3.71
N TRP A 12 -15.96 -2.13 -4.88
CA TRP A 12 -14.90 -2.96 -5.47
C TRP A 12 -13.71 -3.14 -4.53
N MET A 13 -13.20 -2.06 -3.92
CA MET A 13 -12.10 -2.15 -2.97
C MET A 13 -12.48 -2.96 -1.72
N VAL A 14 -13.66 -2.72 -1.15
CA VAL A 14 -14.14 -3.42 0.06
C VAL A 14 -14.37 -4.91 -0.19
N ILE A 15 -14.96 -5.26 -1.33
CA ILE A 15 -15.23 -6.66 -1.70
C ILE A 15 -13.92 -7.42 -1.93
N THR A 16 -12.93 -6.77 -2.56
CA THR A 16 -11.66 -7.42 -2.91
C THR A 16 -10.64 -7.45 -1.77
N VAL A 17 -10.68 -6.51 -0.82
CA VAL A 17 -9.66 -6.44 0.25
C VAL A 17 -9.73 -7.62 1.22
N ILE A 18 -10.93 -8.07 1.58
CA ILE A 18 -11.09 -9.16 2.55
C ILE A 18 -10.46 -10.48 2.06
N PRO A 19 -10.80 -11.01 0.86
CA PRO A 19 -10.18 -12.25 0.38
C PRO A 19 -8.66 -12.10 0.20
N TRP A 20 -8.18 -10.93 -0.24
CA TRP A 20 -6.75 -10.73 -0.44
C TRP A 20 -5.97 -10.63 0.87
N THR A 21 -6.51 -9.96 1.87
CA THR A 21 -5.87 -9.86 3.20
C THR A 21 -5.80 -11.23 3.86
N LEU A 22 -6.82 -12.08 3.72
CA LEU A 22 -6.77 -13.48 4.13
C LEU A 22 -5.69 -14.27 3.36
N ALA A 23 -5.60 -14.08 2.03
CA ALA A 23 -4.55 -14.71 1.22
C ALA A 23 -3.14 -14.28 1.67
N VAL A 24 -2.92 -12.99 1.96
CA VAL A 24 -1.65 -12.49 2.50
C VAL A 24 -1.34 -13.15 3.84
N LEU A 25 -2.31 -13.24 4.75
CA LEU A 25 -2.13 -13.92 6.04
C LEU A 25 -1.69 -15.37 5.84
N LEU A 26 -2.38 -16.14 5.00
CA LEU A 26 -2.03 -17.54 4.70
C LEU A 26 -0.63 -17.67 4.09
N VAL A 27 -0.32 -16.90 3.04
CA VAL A 27 0.99 -16.92 2.39
C VAL A 27 2.11 -16.51 3.35
N SER A 28 1.85 -15.55 4.24
CA SER A 28 2.84 -15.08 5.22
C SER A 28 3.20 -16.12 6.29
N VAL A 29 2.38 -17.15 6.48
CA VAL A 29 2.65 -18.25 7.42
C VAL A 29 3.42 -19.37 6.74
N VAL A 30 3.15 -19.63 5.46
CA VAL A 30 3.64 -20.81 4.74
C VAL A 30 4.91 -20.55 3.92
N VAL A 31 5.10 -19.34 3.38
CA VAL A 31 6.11 -19.09 2.35
C VAL A 31 7.21 -18.14 2.83
N SER A 32 7.28 -16.92 2.27
CA SER A 32 8.29 -15.92 2.58
C SER A 32 7.63 -14.55 2.68
N ARG A 33 8.27 -13.62 3.40
CA ARG A 33 7.78 -12.24 3.52
C ARG A 33 7.71 -11.55 2.16
N SER A 34 8.65 -11.85 1.27
CA SER A 34 8.63 -11.36 -0.12
C SER A 34 7.41 -11.88 -0.89
N ALA A 35 7.08 -13.16 -0.76
CA ALA A 35 5.87 -13.71 -1.38
C ALA A 35 4.59 -13.06 -0.82
N ALA A 36 4.51 -12.88 0.50
CA ALA A 36 3.39 -12.18 1.15
C ALA A 36 3.25 -10.73 0.65
N TRP A 37 4.38 -10.03 0.50
CA TRP A 37 4.42 -8.69 -0.08
C TRP A 37 3.86 -8.66 -1.51
N TRP A 38 4.32 -9.55 -2.40
CA TRP A 38 3.84 -9.57 -3.78
C TRP A 38 2.38 -9.99 -3.90
N THR A 39 1.89 -10.83 -2.98
CA THR A 39 0.45 -11.10 -2.83
C THR A 39 -0.33 -9.83 -2.51
N ALA A 40 0.18 -9.00 -1.59
CA ALA A 40 -0.42 -7.69 -1.29
C ALA A 40 -0.35 -6.74 -2.51
N VAL A 41 0.78 -6.68 -3.22
CA VAL A 41 0.91 -5.88 -4.47
C VAL A 41 -0.11 -6.30 -5.52
N ASN A 42 -0.42 -7.59 -5.64
CA ASN A 42 -1.46 -8.04 -6.57
C ASN A 42 -2.85 -7.48 -6.22
N TRP A 43 -3.17 -7.30 -4.93
CA TRP A 43 -4.41 -6.59 -4.56
C TRP A 43 -4.39 -5.14 -5.04
N PHE A 44 -3.28 -4.42 -4.83
CA PHE A 44 -3.13 -3.05 -5.31
C PHE A 44 -3.30 -2.97 -6.85
N ARG A 45 -2.80 -3.95 -7.61
CA ARG A 45 -3.04 -4.03 -9.07
C ARG A 45 -4.53 -4.21 -9.41
N VAL A 46 -5.26 -5.02 -8.65
CA VAL A 46 -6.72 -5.20 -8.80
C VAL A 46 -7.48 -3.90 -8.49
N VAL A 47 -7.07 -3.17 -7.46
CA VAL A 47 -7.64 -1.85 -7.13
C VAL A 47 -7.34 -0.84 -8.24
N MET A 48 -6.09 -0.78 -8.71
CA MET A 48 -5.68 0.14 -9.78
C MET A 48 -6.36 -0.18 -11.12
N TRP A 49 -6.65 -1.45 -11.40
CA TRP A 49 -7.51 -1.85 -12.52
C TRP A 49 -8.91 -1.26 -12.38
N GLY A 50 -9.54 -1.37 -11.19
CA GLY A 50 -10.82 -0.74 -10.89
C GLY A 50 -10.77 0.78 -11.02
N THR A 51 -9.68 1.42 -10.59
CA THR A 51 -9.47 2.86 -10.75
C THR A 51 -9.46 3.26 -12.23
N ARG A 52 -8.82 2.45 -13.10
CA ARG A 52 -8.82 2.70 -14.54
C ARG A 52 -10.19 2.44 -15.18
N VAL A 53 -10.83 1.31 -14.88
CA VAL A 53 -12.05 0.86 -15.57
C VAL A 53 -13.30 1.56 -15.02
N ILE A 54 -13.46 1.58 -13.70
CA ILE A 54 -14.65 2.14 -13.03
C ILE A 54 -14.54 3.66 -13.00
N LEU A 55 -13.43 4.21 -12.50
CA LEU A 55 -13.26 5.68 -12.38
C LEU A 55 -12.77 6.35 -13.66
N GLY A 56 -12.23 5.59 -14.62
CA GLY A 56 -11.73 6.15 -15.88
C GLY A 56 -10.43 6.92 -15.73
N VAL A 57 -9.75 6.75 -14.58
CA VAL A 57 -8.52 7.48 -14.28
C VAL A 57 -7.36 6.82 -15.01
N GLN A 58 -6.64 7.61 -15.79
CA GLN A 58 -5.41 7.21 -16.45
C GLN A 58 -4.26 8.03 -15.87
N PHE A 59 -3.12 7.38 -15.68
CA PHE A 59 -1.92 8.02 -15.15
C PHE A 59 -0.76 7.82 -16.12
N LYS A 60 0.11 8.82 -16.18
CA LYS A 60 1.36 8.77 -16.93
C LYS A 60 2.49 8.93 -15.92
N VAL A 61 3.42 7.99 -15.91
CA VAL A 61 4.63 8.07 -15.08
C VAL A 61 5.72 8.70 -15.94
N LEU A 62 6.38 9.74 -15.41
CA LEU A 62 7.47 10.45 -16.07
C LEU A 62 8.73 10.31 -15.20
N GLY A 63 9.90 10.17 -15.82
CA GLY A 63 11.18 10.04 -15.11
C GLY A 63 11.33 8.74 -14.32
N TYR A 64 10.62 7.67 -14.70
CA TYR A 64 10.74 6.36 -14.05
C TYR A 64 12.16 5.78 -14.21
N ASP A 65 12.80 6.08 -15.32
CA ASP A 65 14.19 5.77 -15.67
C ASP A 65 15.22 6.43 -14.74
N HIS A 66 14.86 7.50 -14.02
CA HIS A 66 15.72 8.09 -13.01
C HIS A 66 15.71 7.33 -11.68
N LEU A 67 14.81 6.36 -11.51
CA LEU A 67 14.75 5.59 -10.28
C LEU A 67 15.93 4.62 -10.20
N PRO A 68 16.49 4.42 -9.01
CA PRO A 68 17.53 3.43 -8.79
C PRO A 68 16.90 2.01 -8.77
N LEU A 69 16.72 1.41 -9.96
CA LEU A 69 16.03 0.11 -10.14
C LEU A 69 16.90 -1.12 -9.86
N GLY A 70 18.19 -0.94 -9.55
CA GLY A 70 19.11 -2.05 -9.26
C GLY A 70 18.68 -2.86 -8.05
N LYS A 71 18.96 -4.18 -8.04
CA LYS A 71 18.57 -5.09 -6.93
C LYS A 71 19.19 -4.71 -5.58
N SER A 72 20.35 -4.07 -5.58
CA SER A 72 21.06 -3.60 -4.38
C SER A 72 20.84 -2.10 -4.11
N SER A 73 20.06 -1.42 -4.93
CA SER A 73 19.88 0.02 -4.82
C SER A 73 18.76 0.35 -3.84
N ALA A 74 19.13 0.89 -2.69
CA ALA A 74 18.18 1.40 -1.71
C ALA A 74 17.78 2.85 -2.04
N ALA A 75 16.51 3.18 -1.86
CA ALA A 75 16.01 4.55 -2.03
C ALA A 75 14.90 4.85 -1.03
N VAL A 76 14.81 6.13 -0.64
CA VAL A 76 13.68 6.67 0.11
C VAL A 76 12.80 7.45 -0.86
N LEU A 77 11.59 6.97 -1.12
CA LEU A 77 10.64 7.64 -2.00
C LEU A 77 9.88 8.70 -1.22
N LEU A 78 10.10 9.97 -1.56
CA LEU A 78 9.41 11.11 -0.97
C LEU A 78 8.30 11.58 -1.90
N SER A 79 7.10 11.00 -1.75
CA SER A 79 5.91 11.44 -2.48
C SER A 79 5.11 12.44 -1.65
N LYS A 80 4.71 13.56 -2.25
CA LYS A 80 3.69 14.44 -1.67
C LYS A 80 2.41 13.61 -1.47
N HIS A 81 1.79 13.71 -0.30
CA HIS A 81 0.56 12.98 0.00
C HIS A 81 -0.65 13.84 -0.36
N GLN A 82 -0.98 13.92 -1.65
CA GLN A 82 -2.09 14.72 -2.15
C GLN A 82 -3.38 13.90 -2.23
N SER A 83 -3.28 12.57 -2.37
CA SER A 83 -4.43 11.69 -2.34
C SER A 83 -4.09 10.27 -1.84
N ALA A 84 -5.08 9.39 -1.85
CA ALA A 84 -4.87 7.96 -1.60
C ALA A 84 -4.22 7.25 -2.80
N LEU A 85 -4.21 7.86 -3.99
CA LEU A 85 -3.70 7.26 -5.21
C LEU A 85 -2.23 6.87 -5.07
N GLU A 86 -1.42 7.69 -4.41
CA GLU A 86 0.00 7.47 -4.20
C GLU A 86 0.24 6.17 -3.42
N THR A 87 -0.54 5.93 -2.36
CA THR A 87 -0.50 4.70 -1.56
C THR A 87 -0.90 3.48 -2.38
N LEU A 88 -1.84 3.62 -3.31
CA LEU A 88 -2.33 2.51 -4.13
C LEU A 88 -1.41 2.21 -5.33
N LEU A 89 -0.84 3.24 -5.94
CA LEU A 89 -0.11 3.15 -7.19
C LEU A 89 1.36 2.77 -6.97
N LEU A 90 2.05 3.38 -6.00
CA LEU A 90 3.49 3.15 -5.79
C LEU A 90 3.87 1.67 -5.63
N PRO A 91 3.15 0.84 -4.83
CA PRO A 91 3.46 -0.58 -4.72
C PRO A 91 3.39 -1.34 -6.05
N THR A 92 2.57 -0.86 -6.99
CA THR A 92 2.41 -1.49 -8.30
C THR A 92 3.49 -1.08 -9.30
N LEU A 93 4.13 0.06 -9.08
CA LEU A 93 5.20 0.58 -9.93
C LEU A 93 6.57 0.08 -9.50
N MET A 94 6.82 -0.07 -8.20
CA MET A 94 8.17 -0.32 -7.71
C MET A 94 8.60 -1.78 -7.92
N PRO A 95 9.85 -2.02 -8.36
CA PRO A 95 10.35 -3.38 -8.62
C PRO A 95 10.70 -4.15 -7.34
N HIS A 96 10.74 -3.47 -6.20
CA HIS A 96 11.18 -4.01 -4.91
C HIS A 96 10.10 -3.81 -3.83
N PRO A 97 10.11 -4.64 -2.77
CA PRO A 97 9.25 -4.41 -1.61
C PRO A 97 9.42 -3.03 -0.99
N LEU A 98 8.31 -2.37 -0.69
CA LEU A 98 8.29 -1.05 -0.06
C LEU A 98 7.97 -1.16 1.42
N ALA A 99 8.76 -0.49 2.25
CA ALA A 99 8.44 -0.26 3.65
C ALA A 99 7.72 1.09 3.78
N PHE A 100 6.38 1.06 3.89
CA PHE A 100 5.62 2.26 4.20
C PHE A 100 5.79 2.64 5.67
N VAL A 101 5.82 3.94 5.94
CA VAL A 101 5.74 4.49 7.29
C VAL A 101 4.28 4.79 7.59
N PHE A 102 3.68 4.11 8.57
CA PHE A 102 2.26 4.26 8.88
C PHE A 102 1.94 4.30 10.37
N LYS A 103 0.70 4.65 10.68
CA LYS A 103 0.16 4.77 12.04
C LYS A 103 -0.03 3.41 12.70
N ARG A 104 0.52 3.20 13.90
CA ARG A 104 0.38 1.93 14.64
C ARG A 104 -1.08 1.50 14.83
N GLU A 105 -2.01 2.44 14.92
CA GLU A 105 -3.44 2.17 15.09
C GLU A 105 -4.03 1.36 13.93
N LEU A 106 -3.46 1.48 12.72
CA LEU A 106 -3.95 0.72 11.57
C LEU A 106 -3.77 -0.79 11.73
N LEU A 107 -2.83 -1.24 12.58
CA LEU A 107 -2.66 -2.65 12.91
C LEU A 107 -3.88 -3.24 13.65
N LYS A 108 -4.73 -2.39 14.25
CA LYS A 108 -5.94 -2.82 14.97
C LYS A 108 -7.12 -3.09 14.04
N VAL A 109 -7.05 -2.68 12.77
CA VAL A 109 -8.13 -2.90 11.80
C VAL A 109 -8.19 -4.38 11.43
N PRO A 110 -9.32 -5.08 11.61
CA PRO A 110 -9.44 -6.49 11.27
C PRO A 110 -9.13 -6.76 9.81
N PHE A 111 -8.54 -7.93 9.53
CA PHE A 111 -8.08 -8.39 8.22
C PHE A 111 -6.98 -7.53 7.59
N PHE A 112 -7.27 -6.26 7.30
CA PHE A 112 -6.32 -5.32 6.70
C PHE A 112 -5.12 -5.07 7.60
N GLY A 113 -5.33 -4.61 8.83
CA GLY A 113 -4.27 -4.35 9.80
C GLY A 113 -3.45 -5.59 10.14
N TRP A 114 -4.12 -6.74 10.25
CA TRP A 114 -3.44 -8.02 10.49
C TRP A 114 -2.53 -8.42 9.33
N SER A 115 -3.00 -8.26 8.09
CA SER A 115 -2.17 -8.55 6.90
C SER A 115 -0.97 -7.60 6.82
N MET A 116 -1.17 -6.30 7.12
CA MET A 116 -0.06 -5.34 7.17
C MET A 116 0.96 -5.67 8.26
N ALA A 117 0.52 -6.19 9.42
CA ALA A 117 1.41 -6.65 10.49
C ALA A 117 2.36 -7.78 10.05
N ARG A 118 2.01 -8.50 8.97
CA ARG A 118 2.83 -9.57 8.37
C ARG A 118 3.81 -9.06 7.31
N LEU A 119 3.69 -7.80 6.90
CA LEU A 119 4.58 -7.16 5.94
C LEU A 119 5.67 -6.37 6.67
N ASP A 120 6.86 -6.26 6.09
CA ASP A 120 8.00 -5.54 6.67
C ASP A 120 7.85 -4.01 6.51
N MET A 121 6.77 -3.46 7.07
CA MET A 121 6.46 -2.04 7.08
C MET A 121 6.85 -1.39 8.41
N ILE A 122 7.14 -0.08 8.36
CA ILE A 122 7.54 0.70 9.54
C ILE A 122 6.29 1.35 10.14
N HIS A 123 5.96 0.99 11.37
CA HIS A 123 4.86 1.63 12.10
C HIS A 123 5.41 2.58 13.16
N ILE A 124 4.80 3.76 13.28
CA ILE A 124 5.20 4.79 14.24
C ILE A 124 4.05 5.04 15.21
N ASP A 125 4.41 5.12 16.50
CA ASP A 125 3.54 5.59 17.56
C ASP A 125 3.67 7.12 17.67
N ARG A 126 2.68 7.86 17.15
CA ARG A 126 2.77 9.32 17.05
C ARG A 126 2.62 10.04 18.39
N GLU A 127 2.02 9.39 19.40
CA GLU A 127 1.91 9.97 20.75
C GLU A 127 3.31 10.09 21.39
N SER A 128 4.15 9.07 21.24
CA SER A 128 5.53 9.07 21.76
C SER A 128 6.46 10.10 21.09
N ARG A 129 6.19 10.47 19.84
CA ARG A 129 7.05 11.38 19.07
C ARG A 129 6.90 12.84 19.52
N THR A 130 5.71 13.21 20.00
CA THR A 130 5.45 14.54 20.59
C THR A 130 6.17 14.68 21.92
N GLU A 131 6.26 13.60 22.71
CA GLU A 131 7.04 13.58 23.96
C GLU A 131 8.55 13.66 23.70
N ALA A 132 9.06 12.97 22.69
CA ALA A 132 10.50 13.03 22.34
C ALA A 132 10.96 14.41 21.87
N MET A 133 10.09 15.19 21.21
CA MET A 133 10.39 16.57 20.78
C MET A 133 10.26 17.62 21.90
N LYS A 134 9.65 17.29 23.04
CA LYS A 134 9.58 18.19 24.21
C LYS A 134 10.87 18.20 25.04
N HIS A 135 11.77 17.25 24.79
CA HIS A 135 13.05 17.11 25.49
C HIS A 135 14.26 17.63 24.69
N VAL A 136 14.02 18.37 23.61
CA VAL A 136 15.02 19.14 22.84
C VAL A 136 14.66 20.61 22.94
#